data_AF-A0A9Q4KWP0-F1
#
_entry.id   AF-A0A9Q4KWP0-F1
#
_cell.length_a   1.000
_cell.length_b   1.000
_cell.length_c   1.000
_cell.angle_alpha   90.00
_cell.angle_beta   90.00
_cell.angle_gamma   90.00
#
_symmetry.space_group_name_H-M   'P 1'
#
loop_
_entity.id
_entity.type
_entity.pdbx_description
1 polymer ?
#
loop_
_entity_poly.entity_id
_entity_poly.type
_entity_poly.pdbx_seq_one_letter_code
_entity_poly.pdbx_strand_id
1 'polypeptide(L)' 'MKAKFATSCTSCGDKIQPGKEILKDKDENWVHKHCIDDSEGLP' A
#
# COMPACT_ATOMS: atom_id res chain seq x y z
N MET A 1 7.87 1.58 -4.56
CA MET A 1 8.12 0.42 -5.45
C MET A 1 6.88 0.18 -6.31
N LYS A 2 6.96 -0.52 -7.45
CA LYS A 2 5.77 -0.95 -8.20
C LYS A 2 5.41 -2.39 -7.87
N ALA A 3 4.12 -2.67 -7.70
CA ALA A 3 3.60 -4.01 -7.51
C ALA A 3 3.94 -4.90 -8.71
N LYS A 4 4.41 -6.12 -8.46
CA LYS A 4 4.62 -7.13 -9.50
C LYS A 4 3.56 -8.24 -9.47
N PHE A 5 2.66 -8.17 -8.49
CA PHE A 5 1.63 -9.15 -8.21
C PHE A 5 0.34 -8.42 -7.80
N ALA A 6 -0.78 -9.12 -7.91
CA ALA A 6 -2.04 -8.64 -7.37
C ALA A 6 -2.13 -9.01 -5.89
N THR A 7 -2.38 -8.04 -5.02
CA THR A 7 -2.57 -8.26 -3.57
C THR A 7 -3.68 -7.34 -3.05
N SER A 8 -4.08 -7.50 -1.80
CA SER A 8 -5.04 -6.61 -1.16
C SER A 8 -4.29 -5.57 -0.32
N CYS A 9 -4.65 -4.29 -0.46
CA CYS A 9 -4.14 -3.23 0.40
C CYS A 9 -4.81 -3.36 1.77
N THR A 10 -4.03 -3.57 2.82
CA THR A 10 -4.56 -3.66 4.19
C THR A 10 -5.02 -2.33 4.75
N SER A 11 -4.56 -1.21 4.20
CA SER A 11 -4.90 0.14 4.68
C SER A 11 -6.24 0.66 4.15
N CYS A 12 -6.55 0.45 2.85
CA CYS A 12 -7.83 0.88 2.27
C CYS A 12 -8.78 -0.26 1.89
N GLY A 13 -8.33 -1.53 1.96
CA GLY A 13 -9.12 -2.70 1.55
C GLY A 13 -9.17 -2.93 0.04
N ASP A 14 -8.68 -2.00 -0.78
CA ASP A 14 -8.68 -2.10 -2.23
C ASP A 14 -7.66 -3.11 -2.78
N LYS A 15 -7.90 -3.62 -3.99
CA LYS A 15 -6.94 -4.51 -4.65
C LYS A 15 -5.79 -3.72 -5.28
N ILE A 16 -4.58 -4.04 -4.84
CA ILE A 16 -3.34 -3.64 -5.49
C ILE A 16 -3.20 -4.46 -6.77
N GLN A 17 -3.12 -3.77 -7.91
CA GLN A 17 -2.80 -4.39 -9.20
C GLN A 17 -1.30 -4.28 -9.51
N PRO A 18 -0.73 -5.25 -10.24
CA PRO A 18 0.65 -5.14 -10.73
C PRO A 18 0.82 -3.86 -11.58
N GLY A 19 1.92 -3.14 -11.38
CA GLY A 19 2.25 -1.87 -12.02
C GLY A 19 1.87 -0.62 -11.22
N LYS A 20 0.99 -0.75 -10.22
CA LYS A 20 0.64 0.33 -9.26
C LYS A 20 1.76 0.56 -8.24
N GLU A 21 1.85 1.78 -7.73
CA GLU A 21 2.81 2.11 -6.66
C GLU A 21 2.37 1.52 -5.31
N ILE A 22 3.26 0.75 -4.72
CA ILE A 22 3.10 0.14 -3.41
C ILE A 22 4.29 0.42 -2.50
N LEU A 23 4.02 0.33 -1.19
CA LEU A 23 5.00 0.33 -0.12
C LEU A 23 4.74 -0.86 0.81
N LYS A 24 5.78 -1.23 1.57
CA LYS A 24 5.61 -2.09 2.74
C LYS A 24 5.27 -1.21 3.93
N ASP A 25 4.25 -1.61 4.66
CA ASP A 25 3.90 -1.08 5.98
C ASP A 25 4.81 -1.65 7.09
N LYS A 26 4.69 -1.13 8.32
CA LYS A 26 5.38 -1.57 9.54
C LYS A 26 5.18 -3.07 9.82
N ASP A 27 4.04 -3.63 9.44
CA ASP A 27 3.74 -5.07 9.54
C ASP A 27 4.18 -5.88 8.30
N GLU A 28 5.09 -5.33 7.48
CA GLU A 28 5.57 -5.89 6.21
C GLU A 28 4.48 -6.17 5.16
N ASN A 29 3.28 -5.65 5.39
CA ASN A 29 2.14 -5.77 4.48
C ASN A 29 2.27 -4.81 3.30
N TRP A 30 1.85 -5.25 2.13
CA TRP A 30 1.86 -4.41 0.93
C TRP A 30 0.63 -3.51 0.90
N VAL A 31 0.87 -2.20 0.90
CA VAL A 31 -0.16 -1.17 0.82
C VAL A 31 0.12 -0.23 -0.34
N HIS A 32 -0.88 0.50 -0.82
CA HIS A 32 -0.62 1.56 -1.80
C HIS A 32 0.31 2.60 -1.18
N LYS A 33 1.19 3.16 -2.00
CA LYS A 33 2.08 4.24 -1.55
C LYS A 33 1.31 5.44 -1.01
N HIS A 34 0.13 5.74 -1.57
CA HIS A 34 -0.72 6.82 -1.03
C HIS A 34 -1.37 6.47 0.31
N CYS A 35 -1.62 5.18 0.58
CA CYS A 35 -2.29 4.76 1.80
C CYS A 35 -1.37 4.83 3.02
N ILE A 36 -0.07 4.65 2.83
CA ILE A 36 0.90 4.75 3.93
C ILE A 36 1.27 6.22 4.22
N ASP A 37 1.29 7.06 3.20
CA ASP A 37 1.59 8.50 3.30
C ASP A 37 0.48 9.24 4.09
N ASP A 38 -0.77 8.83 3.91
CA ASP A 38 -1.93 9.36 4.65
C ASP A 38 -1.94 8.93 6.13
N SER A 39 -1.30 7.80 6.47
CA SER A 39 -1.29 7.28 7.84
C SER A 39 -0.23 7.91 8.75
N GLU A 40 0.76 8.63 8.23
CA GLU A 40 1.79 9.33 9.02
C GLU A 40 1.58 10.85 9.06
N GLY A 41 0.33 11.31 8.90
CA GLY A 41 0.04 12.73 8.94
C GLY A 41 -1.36 13.04 9.41
N LEU A 42 -1.62 12.98 10.72
CA LEU A 42 -2.44 13.97 11.42
C LEU A 42 -2.06 13.98 12.92
N PRO A 43 -1.89 15.18 13.53
CA PRO A 43 -1.38 15.40 14.89
C PRO A 43 -2.38 15.09 16.02
#